data_AF-A0A498CNT1-F1
#
_entry.id   AF-A0A498CNT1-F1
#
_cell.length_a   1.000
_cell.length_b   1.000
_cell.length_c   1.000
_cell.angle_alpha   90.00
_cell.angle_beta   90.00
_cell.angle_gamma   90.00
#
_symmetry.space_group_name_H-M   'P 1'
#
loop_
_entity.id
_entity.type
_entity.pdbx_description
1 polymer ?
#
loop_
_entity_poly.entity_id
_entity_poly.type
_entity_poly.pdbx_seq_one_letter_code
_entity_poly.pdbx_strand_id
1 'polypeptide(L)' 'MALAEEEGRVLLCDGGRRPLEAPKRKSVKHIRKTNTVLDLSGIDTNRKLRRALAALRRESDEGGNQLV' A
#
# COMPACT_ATOMS: atom_id res chain seq x y z
N MET A 1 -0.92 0.14 1.74
CA MET A 1 -1.75 -0.60 0.78
C MET A 1 -2.93 -1.22 1.52
N ALA A 2 -4.10 -1.34 0.87
CA ALA A 2 -5.24 -2.10 1.40
C ALA A 2 -5.20 -3.54 0.89
N LEU A 3 -5.39 -4.52 1.77
CA LEU A 3 -5.29 -5.95 1.47
C LEU A 3 -6.65 -6.63 1.30
N ALA A 4 -7.66 -6.16 2.04
CA ALA A 4 -9.00 -6.72 2.02
C ALA A 4 -10.01 -5.64 2.45
N GLU A 5 -11.25 -5.79 2.01
CA GLU A 5 -12.39 -5.02 2.46
C GLU A 5 -13.42 -5.96 3.08
N GLU A 6 -13.90 -5.61 4.28
CA GLU A 6 -14.93 -6.34 5.00
C GLU A 6 -15.80 -5.33 5.76
N GLU A 7 -17.11 -5.34 5.50
CA GLU A 7 -18.10 -4.50 6.19
C GLU A 7 -17.72 -3.00 6.28
N GLY A 8 -17.23 -2.40 5.18
CA GLY A 8 -16.86 -0.98 5.15
C GLY A 8 -15.58 -0.65 5.94
N ARG A 9 -14.76 -1.66 6.23
CA ARG A 9 -13.41 -1.53 6.79
C ARG A 9 -12.40 -2.18 5.86
N VAL A 10 -11.18 -1.68 5.89
CA VAL A 10 -10.05 -2.24 5.16
C VAL A 10 -8.89 -2.57 6.07
N LEU A 11 -8.10 -3.57 5.66
CA LEU A 11 -6.85 -3.94 6.29
C LEU A 11 -5.68 -3.25 5.58
N LEU A 12 -4.97 -2.38 6.30
CA LEU A 12 -3.82 -1.66 5.77
C LEU A 12 -2.50 -2.28 6.19
N CYS A 13 -1.65 -2.59 5.22
CA CYS A 13 -0.27 -3.05 5.42
C CYS A 13 0.74 -2.17 4.70
N ASP A 14 1.92 -2.06 5.31
CA ASP A 14 3.12 -1.44 4.75
C ASP A 14 4.39 -2.29 4.94
N GLY A 15 4.31 -3.42 5.65
CA GLY A 15 5.45 -4.32 5.88
C GLY A 15 6.50 -3.76 6.84
N GLY A 16 6.18 -2.68 7.56
CA GLY A 16 7.01 -2.05 8.58
C GLY A 16 6.22 -1.84 9.87
N ARG A 17 5.58 -0.67 10.00
CA ARG A 17 4.75 -0.34 11.18
C ARG A 17 3.45 -1.16 11.21
N ARG A 18 3.01 -1.65 10.05
CA ARG A 18 1.81 -2.48 9.87
C ARG A 18 2.20 -3.68 9.01
N PRO A 19 2.73 -4.73 9.63
CA PRO A 19 3.20 -5.90 8.91
C PRO A 19 2.02 -6.78 8.44
N LEU A 20 2.29 -7.75 7.57
CA LEU A 20 1.28 -8.65 6.98
C LEU A 20 0.53 -9.46 8.05
N GLU A 21 1.22 -9.85 9.12
CA GLU A 21 0.67 -10.58 10.26
C GLU A 21 -0.17 -9.71 11.21
N ALA A 22 0.02 -8.38 11.18
CA ALA A 22 -0.70 -7.43 12.04
C ALA A 22 -1.18 -6.20 11.24
N PRO A 23 -2.12 -6.39 10.29
CA PRO A 23 -2.68 -5.32 9.49
C PRO A 23 -3.44 -4.31 10.34
N LYS A 24 -3.39 -3.02 9.97
CA LYS A 24 -4.19 -1.99 10.62
C LYS A 24 -5.58 -1.91 10.01
N ARG A 25 -6.61 -2.14 10.82
CA ARG A 25 -8.00 -1.91 10.45
C ARG A 25 -8.29 -0.41 10.32
N LYS A 26 -8.86 0.02 9.19
CA LYS A 26 -9.25 1.41 8.95
C LYS A 26 -10.61 1.43 8.26
N SER A 27 -11.51 2.32 8.69
CA SER A 27 -12.78 2.48 7.99
C SER A 27 -12.56 3.08 6.61
N VAL A 28 -13.32 2.63 5.61
CA VAL A 28 -13.22 3.07 4.20
C VAL A 28 -13.33 4.59 4.08
N LYS A 29 -14.15 5.25 4.93
CA LYS A 29 -14.28 6.72 4.97
C LYS A 29 -12.97 7.48 5.28
N HIS A 30 -11.97 6.81 5.86
CA HIS A 30 -10.66 7.40 6.16
C HIS A 30 -9.57 6.95 5.16
N ILE A 31 -9.97 6.32 4.06
CA ILE A 31 -9.08 5.83 3.01
C ILE A 31 -9.28 6.67 1.77
N ARG A 32 -8.17 7.17 1.22
CA ARG A 32 -8.16 7.77 -0.12
C ARG A 32 -7.75 6.69 -1.11
N LYS A 33 -8.56 6.49 -2.15
CA LYS A 33 -8.22 5.58 -3.26
C LYS A 33 -7.02 6.14 -4.02
N THR A 34 -6.18 5.24 -4.52
CA THR A 34 -5.05 5.53 -5.41
C THR A 34 -5.33 4.91 -6.78
N ASN A 35 -4.77 5.48 -7.86
CA ASN A 35 -4.91 4.93 -9.22
C ASN A 35 -3.95 3.77 -9.51
N THR A 36 -3.28 3.28 -8.47
CA THR A 36 -2.27 2.22 -8.56
C THR A 36 -2.81 0.97 -7.88
N VAL A 37 -2.75 -0.15 -8.60
CA VAL A 37 -3.04 -1.49 -8.08
C VAL A 37 -1.73 -2.25 -8.03
N LEU A 38 -1.44 -2.87 -6.90
CA LEU A 38 -0.27 -3.73 -6.74
C LEU A 38 -0.74 -5.18 -6.75
N ASP A 39 -0.21 -5.99 -7.66
CA ASP A 39 -0.39 -7.43 -7.62
C ASP A 39 0.35 -8.02 -6.42
N LEU A 40 -0.36 -8.81 -5.63
CA LEU A 40 0.17 -9.47 -4.43
C LEU A 40 0.73 -10.86 -4.73
N SER A 41 0.60 -11.36 -5.97
CA SER A 41 1.18 -12.65 -6.35
C SER A 41 2.69 -12.67 -6.03
N GLY A 42 3.11 -13.59 -5.17
CA GLY A 42 4.50 -13.71 -4.71
C GLY A 42 4.95 -12.73 -3.60
N ILE A 43 4.09 -11.83 -3.12
CA ILE A 43 4.37 -10.93 -1.97
C ILE A 43 3.86 -11.58 -0.67
N ASP A 44 4.67 -12.51 -0.17
CA ASP A 44 4.41 -13.30 1.06
C ASP A 44 5.10 -12.75 2.31
N THR A 45 6.04 -11.80 2.15
CA THR A 45 6.89 -11.31 3.24
C THR A 45 6.89 -9.79 3.32
N ASN A 46 7.02 -9.30 4.55
CA ASN A 46 7.14 -7.86 4.85
C ASN A 46 8.28 -7.18 4.07
N ARG A 47 9.38 -7.89 3.79
CA ARG A 47 10.50 -7.40 2.99
C ARG A 47 10.09 -7.18 1.52
N LYS A 48 9.41 -8.15 0.90
CA LYS A 48 8.92 -8.03 -0.49
C LYS A 48 7.90 -6.91 -0.60
N LEU A 49 6.97 -6.78 0.35
CA LEU A 49 5.98 -5.71 0.37
C LEU A 49 6.63 -4.32 0.43
N ARG A 50 7.61 -4.13 1.32
CA ARG A 50 8.35 -2.84 1.40
C ARG A 50 9.07 -2.50 0.10
N ARG A 51 9.67 -3.49 -0.57
CA ARG A 51 10.36 -3.29 -1.86
C ARG A 51 9.37 -2.89 -2.97
N ALA A 52 8.24 -3.59 -3.07
CA ALA A 52 7.21 -3.28 -4.05
C ALA A 52 6.63 -1.88 -3.85
N LEU A 53 6.31 -1.50 -2.61
CA LEU A 53 5.83 -0.16 -2.28
C LEU A 53 6.89 0.93 -2.55
N ALA A 54 8.18 0.63 -2.37
CA ALA A 54 9.26 1.56 -2.68
C ALA A 54 9.50 1.72 -4.19
N ALA A 55 9.23 0.69 -5.01
CA ALA A 55 9.25 0.79 -6.47
C ALA A 55 8.15 1.74 -6.97
N LEU A 56 6.90 1.52 -6.52
CA LEU A 56 5.76 2.36 -6.91
C LEU A 56 5.93 3.84 -6.54
N ARG A 57 6.58 4.13 -5.41
CA ARG A 57 6.89 5.53 -5.03
C ARG A 57 7.83 6.17 -6.03
N ARG A 58 8.89 5.47 -6.42
CA ARG A 58 9.89 5.96 -7.38
C ARG A 58 9.30 6.17 -8.78
N GLU A 59 8.44 5.26 -9.23
CA GLU A 59 7.71 5.43 -10.52
C GLU A 59 6.78 6.66 -10.51
N SER A 60 6.24 7.03 -9.34
CA SER A 60 5.42 8.24 -9.20
C SER A 60 6.25 9.52 -9.26
N ASP A 61 7.55 9.46 -8.94
CA ASP A 61 8.46 10.61 -8.92
C ASP A 61 8.97 10.98 -10.33
N GLU A 62 8.89 10.08 -11.31
CA GLU A 62 9.19 10.37 -12.73
C GLU A 62 8.11 11.25 -13.40
N GLY A 63 6.98 11.48 -12.71
CA GLY A 63 5.97 12.49 -13.04
C GLY A 63 6.08 13.77 -12.21
N GLY A 64 7.18 13.96 -11.48
CA GLY A 64 7.47 15.18 -10.73
C GLY A 64 7.88 16.31 -11.67
N ASN A 65 6.92 17.12 -12.11
CA ASN A 65 7.20 18.47 -12.63
C ASN A 65 8.18 19.16 -11.67
N GLN A 66 9.35 19.59 -12.17
CA GLN A 66 10.23 20.51 -11.45
C GLN A 66 9.42 21.76 -11.15
N LEU A 67 8.97 21.91 -9.90
CA LEU A 67 8.43 23.16 -9.41
C LEU A 67 9.61 24.01 -8.93
N VAL A 68 10.04 24.86 -9.87
CA VAL A 68 10.91 26.06 -9.80
C VAL A 68 12.34 25.89 -9.29
#